data_AF-A0AAV9FPX5-F1
#
_entry.id   AF-A0AAV9FPX5-F1
#
_cell.length_a   1.000
_cell.length_b   1.000
_cell.length_c   1.000
_cell.angle_alpha   90.00
_cell.angle_beta   90.00
_cell.angle_gamma   90.00
#
_symmetry.space_group_name_H-M   'P 1'
#
loop_
_entity.id
_entity.type
_entity.pdbx_description
1 polymer ?
#
loop_
_entity_poly.entity_id
_entity_poly.type
_entity_poly.pdbx_seq_one_letter_code
_entity_poly.pdbx_strand_id
1 'polypeptide(L)'
;MNPLVSSIPVLKEAFEKLPQPYATIDEDFLSNHKDIIEKMKEQFLDKGGIHLLDVGEERKIICRVPNKSQVDEALEKARKEKQTDVAQRLVGQCCLYPSFEVVNSWAQESPGIFIPLSNKLIELTATTKEVTAKKL
;
A
#
# COMPACT_ATOMS: atom_id res chain seq x y z
N MET A 1 -4.59 6.54 -11.12
CA MET A 1 -5.39 5.64 -10.24
C MET A 1 -4.83 4.20 -10.28
N ASN A 2 -4.78 3.46 -9.15
CA ASN A 2 -4.27 2.07 -9.11
C ASN A 2 -5.23 1.14 -9.91
N PRO A 3 -4.74 0.35 -10.90
CA PRO A 3 -5.57 -0.53 -11.71
C PRO A 3 -6.44 -1.51 -10.91
N LEU A 4 -5.96 -1.92 -9.72
CA LEU A 4 -6.67 -2.84 -8.84
C LEU A 4 -7.86 -2.16 -8.13
N VAL A 5 -7.74 -0.87 -7.80
CA VAL A 5 -8.85 -0.08 -7.26
C VAL A 5 -9.94 0.10 -8.32
N SER A 6 -9.56 0.29 -9.58
CA SER A 6 -10.52 0.46 -10.68
C SER A 6 -11.21 -0.84 -11.09
N SER A 7 -10.60 -2.01 -10.85
CA SER A 7 -11.14 -3.31 -11.29
C SER A 7 -12.03 -4.01 -10.27
N ILE A 8 -11.97 -3.62 -8.99
CA ILE A 8 -12.81 -4.18 -7.93
C ILE A 8 -13.86 -3.13 -7.53
N PRO A 9 -15.16 -3.34 -7.83
CA PRO A 9 -16.21 -2.35 -7.57
C PRO A 9 -16.24 -1.84 -6.13
N VAL A 10 -16.07 -2.73 -5.16
CA VAL A 10 -16.05 -2.39 -3.72
C VAL A 10 -14.89 -1.44 -3.40
N LEU A 11 -13.71 -1.66 -3.98
CA LEU A 11 -12.55 -0.79 -3.76
C LEU A 11 -12.71 0.55 -4.46
N LYS A 12 -13.31 0.56 -5.64
CA LYS A 12 -13.63 1.79 -6.36
C LYS A 12 -14.59 2.67 -5.56
N GLU A 13 -15.70 2.11 -5.12
CA GLU A 13 -16.69 2.83 -4.31
C GLU A 13 -16.09 3.30 -2.97
N ALA A 14 -15.27 2.46 -2.34
CA ALA A 14 -14.58 2.85 -1.11
C ALA A 14 -13.64 4.03 -1.34
N PHE A 15 -12.83 3.97 -2.40
CA PHE A 15 -11.91 5.03 -2.78
C PHE A 15 -12.62 6.35 -3.10
N GLU A 16 -13.76 6.30 -3.78
CA GLU A 16 -14.58 7.48 -4.10
C GLU A 16 -15.23 8.13 -2.87
N LYS A 17 -15.42 7.36 -1.78
CA LYS A 17 -15.97 7.87 -0.50
C LYS A 17 -14.92 8.40 0.47
N LEU A 18 -13.64 8.12 0.21
CA LEU A 18 -12.54 8.68 1.00
C LEU A 18 -12.27 10.13 0.54
N PRO A 19 -11.82 11.03 1.45
CA PRO A 19 -11.56 12.42 1.13
C PRO A 19 -10.60 12.62 -0.05
N GLN A 20 -11.00 13.49 -0.99
CA GLN A 20 -10.20 13.94 -2.13
C GLN A 20 -10.34 15.47 -2.26
N PRO A 21 -9.24 16.27 -2.22
CA PRO A 21 -7.83 15.86 -2.16
C PRO A 21 -7.46 15.15 -0.85
N TYR A 22 -6.26 14.56 -0.79
CA TYR A 22 -5.78 13.79 0.36
C TYR A 22 -5.99 14.54 1.68
N ALA A 23 -6.57 13.84 2.66
CA ALA A 23 -6.65 14.28 4.05
C ALA A 23 -5.73 13.42 4.91
N THR A 24 -5.12 14.03 5.93
CA THR A 24 -4.27 13.32 6.88
C THR A 24 -5.01 12.16 7.53
N ILE A 25 -4.36 11.00 7.60
CA ILE A 25 -4.92 9.79 8.20
C ILE A 25 -4.54 9.78 9.69
N ASP A 26 -5.39 10.39 10.50
CA ASP A 26 -5.33 10.38 11.97
C ASP A 26 -6.44 9.49 12.57
N GLU A 27 -6.58 9.49 13.89
CA GLU A 27 -7.59 8.69 14.58
C GLU A 27 -9.02 9.12 14.23
N ASP A 28 -9.24 10.41 13.99
CA ASP A 28 -10.54 10.95 13.58
C ASP A 28 -10.91 10.49 12.16
N PHE A 29 -9.96 10.53 11.22
CA PHE A 29 -10.13 9.97 9.88
C PHE A 29 -10.50 8.49 9.94
N LEU A 30 -9.74 7.70 10.71
CA LEU A 30 -9.96 6.26 10.84
C LEU A 30 -11.33 5.96 11.47
N SER A 31 -11.77 6.78 12.41
CA SER A 31 -13.08 6.65 13.08
C SER A 31 -14.23 7.02 12.13
N ASN A 32 -14.12 8.15 11.43
CA ASN A 32 -15.14 8.66 10.51
C ASN A 32 -15.30 7.79 9.26
N HIS A 33 -14.24 7.11 8.83
CA HIS A 33 -14.23 6.26 7.63
C HIS A 33 -14.11 4.77 7.93
N LYS A 34 -14.35 4.36 9.18
CA LYS A 34 -14.18 2.98 9.63
C LYS A 34 -14.89 1.97 8.74
N ASP A 35 -16.18 2.17 8.46
CA ASP A 35 -17.00 1.24 7.66
C ASP A 35 -16.46 1.07 6.24
N ILE A 36 -15.90 2.13 5.66
CA ILE A 36 -15.30 2.12 4.33
C ILE A 36 -13.99 1.35 4.34
N ILE A 37 -13.14 1.61 5.34
CA ILE A 37 -11.86 0.94 5.53
C ILE A 37 -12.06 -0.55 5.84
N GLU A 38 -13.10 -0.92 6.60
CA GLU A 38 -13.45 -2.32 6.87
C GLU A 38 -13.86 -3.06 5.60
N LYS A 39 -14.69 -2.44 4.73
CA LYS A 39 -15.01 -3.02 3.41
C LYS A 39 -13.78 -3.22 2.54
N MET A 40 -12.82 -2.30 2.59
CA MET A 40 -11.54 -2.49 1.91
C MET A 40 -10.74 -3.65 2.51
N LYS A 41 -10.69 -3.77 3.85
CA LYS A 41 -10.01 -4.87 4.56
C LYS A 41 -10.55 -6.23 4.15
N GLU A 42 -11.86 -6.38 4.04
CA GLU A 42 -12.52 -7.64 3.68
C GLU A 42 -12.02 -8.23 2.36
N GLN A 43 -11.65 -7.38 1.39
CA GLN A 43 -11.13 -7.82 0.08
C GLN A 43 -9.72 -8.44 0.14
N PHE A 44 -9.01 -8.27 1.27
CA PHE A 44 -7.62 -8.67 1.46
C PHE A 44 -7.38 -9.52 2.72
N LEU A 45 -8.43 -10.00 3.40
CA LEU A 45 -8.29 -10.81 4.62
C LEU A 45 -7.41 -12.05 4.39
N ASP A 46 -7.58 -12.71 3.25
CA ASP A 46 -6.84 -13.88 2.79
C ASP A 46 -5.48 -13.53 2.12
N LYS A 47 -5.17 -12.24 1.99
CA LYS A 47 -4.02 -11.71 1.21
C LYS A 47 -3.07 -10.85 2.04
N GLY A 48 -3.06 -11.05 3.36
CA GLY A 48 -2.20 -10.31 4.29
C GLY A 48 -2.77 -8.97 4.79
N GLY A 49 -3.99 -8.62 4.36
CA GLY A 49 -4.70 -7.43 4.80
C GLY A 49 -4.24 -6.12 4.17
N ILE A 50 -4.76 -5.03 4.73
CA ILE A 50 -4.31 -3.66 4.43
C ILE A 50 -3.64 -3.07 5.66
N HIS A 51 -2.64 -2.24 5.43
CA HIS A 51 -1.79 -1.65 6.45
C HIS A 51 -1.70 -0.15 6.23
N LEU A 52 -1.57 0.58 7.33
CA LEU A 52 -1.27 2.00 7.34
C LEU A 52 0.25 2.15 7.39
N LEU A 53 0.84 2.78 6.38
CA LEU A 53 2.26 3.08 6.33
C LEU A 53 2.49 4.58 6.50
N ASP A 54 3.44 4.93 7.34
CA ASP A 54 3.89 6.30 7.55
C ASP A 54 4.95 6.66 6.49
N VAL A 55 4.74 7.77 5.80
CA VAL A 55 5.64 8.31 4.76
C VAL A 55 6.49 9.46 5.32
N GLY A 56 6.27 9.87 6.57
CA GLY A 56 6.85 11.05 7.19
C GLY A 56 6.00 12.30 6.96
N GLU A 57 6.32 13.40 7.65
CA GLU A 57 5.64 14.70 7.51
C GLU A 57 4.11 14.61 7.68
N GLU A 58 3.65 13.77 8.61
CA GLU A 58 2.23 13.51 8.88
C GLU A 58 1.48 12.86 7.70
N ARG A 59 2.19 12.37 6.68
CA ARG A 59 1.62 11.69 5.52
C ARG A 59 1.57 10.19 5.77
N LYS A 60 0.40 9.59 5.56
CA LYS A 60 0.23 8.15 5.64
C LYS A 60 -0.50 7.63 4.43
N ILE A 61 -0.26 6.36 4.12
CA ILE A 61 -0.91 5.66 3.02
C ILE A 61 -1.53 4.36 3.50
N ILE A 62 -2.68 4.01 2.93
CA ILE A 62 -3.31 2.71 3.09
C ILE A 62 -2.84 1.84 1.92
N CYS A 63 -2.13 0.77 2.24
CA CYS A 63 -1.62 -0.19 1.25
C CYS A 63 -2.09 -1.60 1.55
N ARG A 64 -2.31 -2.41 0.52
CA ARG A 64 -2.37 -3.87 0.68
C ARG A 64 -0.97 -4.46 0.77
N VAL A 65 -0.86 -5.66 1.34
CA VAL A 65 0.36 -6.45 1.26
C VAL A 65 0.58 -6.95 -0.19
N PRO A 66 1.81 -6.87 -0.74
CA PRO A 66 2.11 -7.48 -2.03
C PRO A 66 2.09 -9.00 -1.94
N ASN A 67 1.69 -9.65 -3.03
CA ASN A 67 1.76 -11.10 -3.11
C ASN A 67 3.20 -11.58 -3.40
N LYS A 68 3.43 -12.89 -3.26
CA LYS A 68 4.76 -13.48 -3.46
C LYS A 68 5.34 -13.16 -4.85
N SER A 69 4.56 -13.30 -5.92
CA SER A 69 5.03 -13.00 -7.27
C SER A 69 5.48 -11.54 -7.44
N GLN A 70 4.77 -10.59 -6.83
CA GLN A 70 5.15 -9.17 -6.89
C GLN A 70 6.45 -8.90 -6.13
N VAL A 71 6.65 -9.55 -4.98
CA VAL A 71 7.91 -9.45 -4.22
C VAL A 71 9.06 -10.08 -4.98
N ASP A 72 8.88 -11.30 -5.51
CA ASP A 72 9.91 -12.01 -6.26
C ASP A 72 10.31 -11.21 -7.52
N GLU A 73 9.33 -10.65 -8.25
CA GLU A 73 9.57 -9.77 -9.40
C GLU A 73 10.33 -8.50 -9.00
N ALA A 74 9.93 -7.84 -7.91
CA ALA A 74 10.61 -6.65 -7.43
C ALA A 74 12.08 -6.95 -7.04
N LEU A 75 12.32 -8.06 -6.35
CA LEU A 75 13.67 -8.49 -5.97
C LEU A 75 14.54 -8.86 -7.17
N GLU A 76 13.97 -9.48 -8.21
CA GLU A 76 14.71 -9.77 -9.44
C GLU A 76 15.07 -8.47 -10.17
N LYS A 77 14.11 -7.57 -10.34
CA LYS A 77 14.31 -6.29 -11.04
C LYS A 77 15.25 -5.36 -10.30
N ALA A 78 15.26 -5.36 -8.96
CA ALA A 78 16.20 -4.57 -8.17
C ALA A 78 17.67 -4.90 -8.44
N ARG A 79 17.97 -6.08 -9.03
CA ARG A 79 19.35 -6.46 -9.45
C ARG A 79 19.77 -5.86 -10.79
N LYS A 80 18.81 -5.42 -11.62
CA LYS A 80 19.02 -5.01 -13.01
C LYS A 80 18.59 -3.56 -13.30
N GLU A 81 17.64 -3.05 -12.52
CA GLU A 81 17.01 -1.73 -12.65
C GLU A 81 17.39 -0.82 -11.46
N LYS A 82 17.11 0.48 -11.57
CA LYS A 82 17.28 1.41 -10.45
C LYS A 82 16.32 1.04 -9.32
N GLN A 83 16.85 0.95 -8.10
CA GLN A 83 16.09 0.56 -6.91
C GLN A 83 14.88 1.48 -6.66
N THR A 84 15.02 2.78 -6.93
CA THR A 84 13.94 3.77 -6.81
C THR A 84 12.75 3.45 -7.70
N ASP A 85 13.00 3.06 -8.95
CA ASP A 85 11.96 2.84 -9.96
C ASP A 85 11.21 1.54 -9.66
N VAL A 86 11.95 0.51 -9.20
CA VAL A 86 11.38 -0.76 -8.73
C VAL A 86 10.52 -0.53 -7.49
N ALA A 87 11.03 0.23 -6.52
CA ALA A 87 10.31 0.56 -5.29
C ALA A 87 9.02 1.35 -5.57
N GLN A 88 9.11 2.36 -6.44
CA GLN A 88 7.97 3.16 -6.88
C GLN A 88 6.90 2.29 -7.53
N ARG A 89 7.30 1.35 -8.41
CA ARG A 89 6.38 0.41 -9.07
C ARG A 89 5.67 -0.50 -8.07
N LEU A 90 6.40 -1.06 -7.10
CA LEU A 90 5.82 -1.93 -6.07
C LEU A 90 4.81 -1.17 -5.21
N VAL A 91 5.18 0.03 -4.73
CA VAL A 91 4.28 0.89 -3.94
C VAL A 91 3.04 1.26 -4.76
N GLY A 92 3.18 1.62 -6.03
CA GLY A 92 2.04 1.95 -6.90
C GLY A 92 1.06 0.79 -7.12
N GLN A 93 1.53 -0.45 -7.11
CA GLN A 93 0.66 -1.63 -7.19
C GLN A 93 -0.07 -1.94 -5.88
N CYS A 94 0.45 -1.45 -4.74
CA CYS A 94 -0.04 -1.77 -3.40
C CYS A 94 -0.84 -0.62 -2.76
N CYS A 95 -0.61 0.61 -3.18
CA CYS A 95 -1.27 1.80 -2.64
C CYS A 95 -2.77 1.80 -3.01
N LEU A 96 -3.62 1.84 -1.99
CA LEU A 96 -5.07 1.91 -2.12
C LEU A 96 -5.58 3.34 -1.86
N TYR A 97 -4.99 4.06 -0.90
CA TYR A 97 -5.29 5.47 -0.62
C TYR A 97 -4.03 6.18 -0.08
N PRO A 98 -3.75 7.44 -0.49
CA PRO A 98 -4.45 8.21 -1.52
C PRO A 98 -4.20 7.66 -2.93
N SER A 99 -4.60 8.41 -3.96
CA SER A 99 -4.23 8.05 -5.33
C SER A 99 -2.71 7.99 -5.45
N PHE A 100 -2.20 7.07 -6.27
CA PHE A 100 -0.77 6.96 -6.48
C PHE A 100 -0.16 8.25 -7.07
N GLU A 101 -0.95 9.04 -7.80
CA GLU A 101 -0.52 10.37 -8.29
C GLU A 101 -0.17 11.32 -7.14
N VAL A 102 -0.98 11.33 -6.07
CA VAL A 102 -0.68 12.10 -4.85
C VAL A 102 0.60 11.60 -4.20
N VAL A 103 0.74 10.29 -4.01
CA VAL A 103 1.96 9.71 -3.41
C VAL A 103 3.20 10.03 -4.26
N ASN A 104 3.05 9.98 -5.58
CA ASN A 104 4.13 10.31 -6.52
C ASN A 104 4.52 11.80 -6.49
N SER A 105 3.58 12.69 -6.17
CA SER A 105 3.88 14.11 -5.99
C SER A 105 4.79 14.36 -4.79
N TRP A 106 4.64 13.57 -3.71
CA TRP A 106 5.49 13.67 -2.52
C TRP A 106 6.95 13.31 -2.81
N ALA A 107 7.20 12.47 -3.81
CA ALA A 107 8.56 12.12 -4.22
C ALA A 107 9.33 13.30 -4.85
N GLN A 108 8.64 14.37 -5.26
CA GLN A 108 9.28 15.63 -5.68
C GLN A 108 9.87 16.40 -4.50
N GLU A 109 9.21 16.31 -3.34
CA GLU A 109 9.62 17.01 -2.11
C GLU A 109 10.62 16.19 -1.31
N SER A 110 10.42 14.87 -1.27
CA SER A 110 11.31 13.92 -0.59
C SER A 110 11.76 12.82 -1.56
N PRO A 111 12.89 13.03 -2.26
CA PRO A 111 13.45 12.05 -3.17
C PRO A 111 13.83 10.77 -2.42
N GLY A 112 13.30 9.63 -2.86
CA GLY A 112 13.61 8.32 -2.29
C GLY A 112 12.58 7.77 -1.29
N ILE A 113 11.44 8.44 -1.06
CA ILE A 113 10.35 7.95 -0.18
C ILE A 113 9.89 6.52 -0.50
N PHE A 114 10.02 6.09 -1.76
CA PHE A 114 9.56 4.78 -2.19
C PHE A 114 10.41 3.65 -1.66
N ILE A 115 11.70 3.86 -1.40
CA ILE A 115 12.61 2.81 -0.92
C ILE A 115 12.17 2.29 0.46
N PRO A 116 12.01 3.12 1.51
CA PRO A 116 11.57 2.65 2.82
C PRO A 116 10.14 2.06 2.76
N LEU A 117 9.23 2.65 1.96
CA LEU A 117 7.89 2.11 1.78
C LEU A 117 7.90 0.71 1.13
N SER A 118 8.68 0.54 0.07
CA SER A 118 8.85 -0.75 -0.61
C SER A 118 9.46 -1.80 0.33
N ASN A 119 10.47 -1.43 1.11
CA ASN A 119 11.08 -2.34 2.09
C ASN A 119 10.06 -2.76 3.14
N LYS A 120 9.22 -1.84 3.64
CA LYS A 120 8.19 -2.18 4.61
C LYS A 120 7.11 -3.10 4.03
N LEU A 121 6.72 -2.90 2.77
CA LEU A 121 5.80 -3.80 2.08
C LEU A 121 6.38 -5.22 1.94
N ILE A 122 7.66 -5.35 1.60
CA ILE A 122 8.35 -6.65 1.51
C ILE A 122 8.42 -7.32 2.89
N GLU A 123 8.72 -6.56 3.95
CA GLU A 123 8.75 -7.04 5.33
C GLU A 123 7.38 -7.61 5.75
N LEU A 124 6.29 -6.90 5.46
CA LEU A 124 4.92 -7.36 5.76
C LEU A 124 4.58 -8.69 5.04
N THR A 125 5.08 -8.90 3.82
CA THR A 125 4.94 -10.18 3.11
C THR A 125 5.78 -11.31 3.73
N ALA A 126 6.91 -10.99 4.36
CA ALA A 126 7.72 -11.99 5.06
C ALA A 126 7.07 -12.40 6.40
N THR A 127 6.61 -11.44 7.19
CA THR A 127 5.97 -11.70 8.49
C THR A 127 4.68 -12.51 8.36
N THR A 128 3.90 -12.28 7.29
CA THR A 128 2.68 -13.07 7.01
C THR A 128 2.98 -14.55 6.72
N LYS A 129 4.17 -14.90 6.23
CA LYS A 129 4.59 -16.30 6.01
C LYS A 129 5.10 -16.98 7.28
N GLU A 130 5.77 -16.26 8.18
CA GLU A 130 6.34 -16.87 9.39
C GLU A 130 5.27 -17.43 10.36
N VAL A 131 4.05 -16.90 10.33
CA VAL A 131 2.93 -17.39 11.18
C VAL A 131 2.37 -18.75 10.71
N THR A 132 2.73 -19.25 9.52
CA THR A 132 2.23 -20.54 8.99
C THR A 132 3.15 -21.74 9.25
N ALA A 133 4.15 -21.61 10.13
CA ALA A 133 5.08 -22.68 10.46
C ALA A 133 5.08 -23.02 11.96
N LYS A 134 4.08 -23.80 12.39
CA LYS A 134 4.26 -24.83 13.44
C LYS A 134 3.47 -26.07 13.05
N LYS A 135 4.18 -27.05 12.48
CA LYS A 135 3.81 -28.46 12.67
C LYS A 135 4.06 -28.76 14.14
N LEU A 136 2.99 -29.10 14.87
CA LEU A 136 3.05 -30.04 15.98
C LEU A 136 2.44 -31.34 15.46
#